data_AF-A0A8T3PAW7-F1
#
_entry.id   AF-A0A8T3PAW7-F1
#
_cell.length_a   1.000
_cell.length_b   1.000
_cell.length_c   1.000
_cell.angle_alpha   90.00
_cell.angle_beta   90.00
_cell.angle_gamma   90.00
#
_symmetry.space_group_name_H-M   'P 1'
#
loop_
_entity.id
_entity.type
_entity.pdbx_description
1 polymer ?
#
loop_
_entity_poly.entity_id
_entity_poly.type
_entity_poly.pdbx_seq_one_letter_code
_entity_poly.pdbx_strand_id
1 'polypeptide(L)'
;MDELVIVFLAGFAASLVDGALGMGFGPTSASILLGTGLSPAGISTTVNLAKVATGLTASVAHWRFDNIDRRLVRRLAVPGSLGALLGVTVLASVDGDRLKPLLSVLLLVMAARILLRFSRPLPPTIDHRL
;
A
#
# COMPACT_ATOMS: atom_id res chain seq x y z
N MET A 1 -23.66 -9.31 -13.98
CA MET A 1 -22.33 -9.88 -14.25
C MET A 1 -21.34 -8.78 -14.61
N ASP A 2 -21.80 -7.67 -15.20
CA ASP A 2 -20.96 -6.54 -15.63
C ASP A 2 -20.24 -5.84 -14.48
N GLU A 3 -20.87 -5.68 -13.32
CA GLU A 3 -20.22 -5.13 -12.11
C GLU A 3 -19.01 -5.94 -11.65
N LEU A 4 -19.09 -7.28 -11.70
CA LEU A 4 -17.99 -8.15 -11.30
C LEU A 4 -16.78 -7.98 -12.22
N VAL A 5 -17.05 -7.84 -13.53
CA VAL A 5 -16.01 -7.63 -14.54
C VAL A 5 -15.33 -6.28 -14.33
N ILE A 6 -16.09 -5.21 -14.05
CA ILE A 6 -15.55 -3.88 -13.80
C ILE A 6 -14.70 -3.87 -12.52
N VAL A 7 -15.20 -4.45 -11.43
CA VAL A 7 -14.46 -4.53 -10.16
C VAL A 7 -13.19 -5.38 -10.31
N PHE A 8 -13.26 -6.49 -11.06
CA PHE A 8 -12.09 -7.30 -11.38
C PHE A 8 -11.05 -6.51 -12.16
N LEU A 9 -11.45 -5.83 -13.24
CA LEU A 9 -10.53 -5.07 -14.09
C LEU A 9 -9.90 -3.89 -13.34
N ALA A 10 -10.68 -3.21 -12.50
CA ALA A 10 -10.23 -2.12 -11.66
C ALA A 10 -9.25 -2.61 -10.58
N GLY A 11 -9.53 -3.75 -9.94
CA GLY A 11 -8.64 -4.40 -8.99
C GLY A 11 -7.33 -4.88 -9.65
N PHE A 12 -7.43 -5.44 -10.85
CA PHE A 12 -6.27 -5.84 -11.66
C PHE A 12 -5.39 -4.63 -12.01
N ALA A 13 -5.96 -3.54 -12.51
CA ALA A 13 -5.22 -2.31 -12.79
C ALA A 13 -4.57 -1.73 -11.52
N ALA A 14 -5.28 -1.70 -10.40
CA ALA A 14 -4.73 -1.26 -9.11
C ALA A 14 -3.54 -2.13 -8.67
N SER A 15 -3.62 -3.45 -8.90
CA SER A 15 -2.52 -4.38 -8.58
C SER A 15 -1.30 -4.22 -9.49
N LEU A 16 -1.48 -3.83 -10.77
CA LEU A 16 -0.38 -3.53 -11.68
C LEU A 16 0.36 -2.25 -11.26
N VAL A 17 -0.38 -1.19 -10.91
CA VAL A 17 0.20 0.06 -10.40
C VAL A 17 0.96 -0.20 -9.10
N ASP A 18 0.40 -1.01 -8.20
CA ASP A 18 1.08 -1.39 -6.97
C ASP A 18 2.31 -2.28 -7.22
N GLY A 19 2.24 -3.23 -8.15
CA GLY A 19 3.39 -4.06 -8.52
C GLY A 19 4.55 -3.25 -9.10
N ALA A 20 4.26 -2.14 -9.79
CA ALA A 20 5.28 -1.24 -10.34
C ALA A 20 5.84 -0.24 -9.31
N LEU A 21 4.99 0.31 -8.43
CA LEU A 21 5.36 1.40 -7.51
C LEU A 21 5.62 0.94 -6.06
N GLY A 22 5.15 -0.25 -5.67
CA GLY A 22 5.26 -0.85 -4.34
C GLY A 22 4.34 -0.29 -3.24
N MET A 23 3.67 0.85 -3.45
CA MET A 23 2.87 1.53 -2.42
C MET A 23 1.49 2.05 -2.89
N GLY A 24 1.10 1.78 -4.13
CA GLY A 24 -0.06 2.39 -4.79
C GLY A 24 -1.41 1.71 -4.52
N PHE A 25 -1.43 0.45 -4.08
CA PHE A 25 -2.67 -0.33 -4.03
C PHE A 25 -3.76 0.32 -3.19
N GLY A 26 -3.40 0.79 -1.99
CA GLY A 26 -4.35 1.31 -1.00
C GLY A 26 -5.15 2.51 -1.52
N PRO A 27 -4.50 3.62 -1.90
CA PRO A 27 -5.19 4.79 -2.45
C PRO A 27 -6.02 4.47 -3.70
N THR A 28 -5.47 3.71 -4.65
CA THR A 28 -6.16 3.41 -5.91
C THR A 28 -7.41 2.55 -5.68
N SER A 29 -7.28 1.46 -4.93
CA SER A 29 -8.41 0.57 -4.64
C SER A 29 -9.46 1.21 -3.75
N ALA A 30 -9.06 1.99 -2.74
CA ALA A 30 -9.99 2.71 -1.88
C ALA A 30 -10.80 3.75 -2.66
N SER A 31 -10.19 4.50 -3.59
CA SER A 31 -10.91 5.45 -4.44
C SER A 31 -11.95 4.76 -5.33
N ILE A 32 -11.62 3.61 -5.92
CA ILE A 32 -12.55 2.82 -6.72
C ILE A 32 -13.72 2.32 -5.85
N LEU A 33 -13.41 1.73 -4.70
CA LEU A 33 -14.40 1.17 -3.78
C LEU A 33 -15.29 2.25 -3.15
N LEU A 34 -14.77 3.45 -2.86
CA LEU A 34 -15.57 4.57 -2.40
C LEU A 34 -16.63 4.97 -3.43
N GLY A 35 -16.31 4.87 -4.73
CA GLY A 35 -17.25 5.09 -5.81
C GLY A 35 -18.42 4.09 -5.86
N THR A 36 -18.30 2.94 -5.18
CA THR A 36 -19.36 1.91 -5.13
C THR A 36 -20.37 2.10 -3.99
N GLY A 37 -20.16 3.09 -3.11
CA GLY A 37 -21.08 3.38 -1.99
C GLY A 37 -20.89 2.50 -0.74
N LEU A 38 -19.84 1.67 -0.70
CA LEU A 38 -19.50 0.87 0.49
C LEU A 38 -19.07 1.74 1.68
N SER A 39 -19.31 1.26 2.89
CA SER A 39 -18.88 1.96 4.10
C SER A 39 -17.35 2.05 4.19
N PRO A 40 -16.76 3.16 4.66
CA PRO A 40 -15.30 3.31 4.76
C PRO A 40 -14.60 2.19 5.55
N ALA A 41 -15.29 1.64 6.57
CA ALA A 41 -14.79 0.50 7.34
C ALA A 41 -14.75 -0.81 6.52
N GLY A 42 -15.79 -1.08 5.73
CA GLY A 42 -15.83 -2.22 4.81
C GLY A 42 -14.81 -2.12 3.68
N ILE A 43 -14.58 -0.91 3.18
CA ILE A 43 -13.54 -0.63 2.18
C ILE A 43 -12.15 -0.91 2.75
N SER A 44 -11.84 -0.38 3.94
CA SER A 44 -10.52 -0.55 4.54
C SER A 44 -10.18 -2.02 4.81
N THR A 45 -11.14 -2.79 5.34
CA THR A 45 -10.97 -4.22 5.59
C THR A 45 -10.76 -4.99 4.29
N THR A 46 -11.56 -4.74 3.26
CA THR A 46 -11.42 -5.36 1.94
C THR A 46 -10.06 -5.06 1.30
N VAL A 47 -9.65 -3.80 1.29
CA VAL A 47 -8.38 -3.35 0.70
C VAL A 47 -7.19 -3.97 1.44
N ASN A 48 -7.20 -3.96 2.77
CA ASN A 48 -6.10 -4.54 3.56
C ASN A 48 -6.02 -6.06 3.36
N LEU A 49 -7.15 -6.76 3.33
CA LEU A 49 -7.18 -8.20 3.08
C LEU A 49 -6.65 -8.53 1.67
N ALA A 50 -7.11 -7.79 0.66
CA ALA A 50 -6.63 -7.93 -0.70
C ALA A 50 -5.13 -7.65 -0.81
N LYS A 51 -4.61 -6.62 -0.11
CA LYS A 51 -3.18 -6.29 -0.07
C LYS A 51 -2.32 -7.40 0.53
N VAL A 52 -2.82 -8.08 1.57
CA VAL A 52 -2.14 -9.25 2.13
C VAL A 52 -2.10 -10.38 1.10
N ALA A 53 -3.23 -10.69 0.44
CA ALA A 53 -3.30 -11.76 -0.55
C ALA A 53 -2.37 -11.51 -1.76
N THR A 54 -2.39 -10.30 -2.32
CA THR A 54 -1.53 -9.94 -3.45
C THR A 54 -0.05 -9.89 -3.06
N GLY A 55 0.26 -9.35 -1.88
CA GLY A 55 1.63 -9.32 -1.35
C GLY A 55 2.20 -10.71 -1.10
N LEU A 56 1.39 -11.65 -0.59
CA LEU A 56 1.81 -13.05 -0.43
C LEU A 56 2.08 -13.71 -1.78
N THR A 57 1.19 -13.50 -2.75
CA THR A 57 1.34 -14.03 -4.11
C THR A 57 2.61 -13.51 -4.77
N ALA A 58 2.87 -12.20 -4.67
CA ALA A 58 4.09 -11.57 -5.16
C ALA A 58 5.34 -12.12 -4.45
N SER A 59 5.29 -12.28 -3.13
CA SER A 59 6.39 -12.84 -2.33
C SER A 59 6.76 -14.27 -2.76
N VAL A 60 5.76 -15.12 -3.01
CA VAL A 60 5.97 -16.49 -3.52
C VAL A 60 6.59 -16.47 -4.91
N ALA A 61 6.14 -15.56 -5.79
CA ALA A 61 6.74 -15.40 -7.12
C ALA A 61 8.22 -14.99 -7.01
N HIS A 62 8.55 -13.98 -6.22
CA HIS A 62 9.95 -13.55 -5.99
C HIS A 62 10.81 -14.68 -5.41
N TRP A 63 10.24 -15.51 -4.53
CA TRP A 63 10.94 -16.67 -3.97
C TRP A 63 11.25 -17.72 -5.04
N ARG A 64 10.29 -18.02 -5.91
CA ARG A 64 10.46 -18.97 -7.02
C ARG A 64 11.49 -18.51 -8.04
N PHE A 65 11.66 -17.21 -8.24
CA PHE A 65 12.67 -16.63 -9.11
C PHE A 65 14.04 -16.44 -8.43
N ASP A 66 14.23 -16.96 -7.21
CA ASP A 66 15.43 -16.80 -6.38
C ASP A 66 15.87 -15.33 -6.19
N ASN A 67 14.92 -14.39 -6.26
CA ASN A 67 15.13 -12.96 -6.14
C ASN A 67 14.87 -12.49 -4.70
N ILE A 68 15.36 -13.24 -3.71
CA ILE A 68 15.16 -12.96 -2.29
C ILE A 68 16.49 -12.94 -1.53
N ASP A 69 16.84 -11.78 -1.00
CA ASP A 69 17.84 -11.68 0.06
C ASP A 69 17.23 -12.08 1.42
N ARG A 70 17.52 -13.31 1.85
CA ARG A 70 17.03 -13.88 3.12
C ARG A 70 17.48 -13.06 4.35
N ARG A 71 18.63 -12.37 4.28
CA ARG A 71 19.13 -11.51 5.36
C ARG A 71 18.28 -10.25 5.46
N LEU A 72 17.98 -9.61 4.32
CA LEU A 72 17.11 -8.44 4.27
C LEU A 72 15.69 -8.79 4.74
N VAL A 73 15.12 -9.88 4.22
CA VAL A 73 13.77 -10.34 4.62
C VAL A 73 13.70 -10.54 6.13
N ARG A 74 14.66 -11.24 6.74
CA ARG A 74 14.64 -11.46 8.19
C ARG A 74 14.76 -10.15 8.98
N ARG A 75 15.63 -9.23 8.53
CA ARG A 75 15.85 -7.93 9.19
C ARG A 75 14.65 -6.99 9.07
N LEU A 76 13.80 -7.15 8.07
CA LEU A 76 12.61 -6.31 7.89
C LEU A 76 11.35 -6.99 8.47
N ALA A 77 11.16 -8.27 8.16
CA ALA A 77 9.95 -9.02 8.51
C ALA A 77 9.82 -9.24 10.02
N VAL A 78 10.90 -9.56 10.74
CA VAL A 78 10.84 -9.84 12.19
C VAL A 78 10.46 -8.58 12.98
N PRO A 79 11.23 -7.47 12.92
CA PRO A 79 10.85 -6.26 13.65
C PRO A 79 9.57 -5.64 13.10
N GLY A 80 9.31 -5.74 11.79
CA GLY A 80 8.07 -5.26 11.18
C GLY A 80 6.83 -5.98 11.70
N SER A 81 6.87 -7.31 11.80
CA SER A 81 5.74 -8.11 12.32
C SER A 81 5.50 -7.85 13.80
N LEU A 82 6.57 -7.77 14.60
CA LEU A 82 6.48 -7.43 16.03
C LEU A 82 5.90 -6.02 16.21
N GLY A 83 6.39 -5.04 15.44
CA GLY A 83 5.87 -3.68 15.45
C GLY A 83 4.40 -3.59 15.02
N ALA A 84 3.98 -4.37 14.03
CA ALA A 84 2.60 -4.42 13.59
C ALA A 84 1.67 -5.03 14.65
N LEU A 85 2.09 -6.13 15.30
CA LEU A 85 1.33 -6.74 16.39
C LEU A 85 1.17 -5.77 17.57
N LEU A 86 2.29 -5.18 18.03
CA LEU A 86 2.27 -4.18 19.10
C LEU A 86 1.40 -2.97 18.70
N GLY A 87 1.58 -2.45 17.48
CA GLY A 87 0.82 -1.32 16.97
C GLY A 87 -0.68 -1.58 16.94
N VAL A 88 -1.13 -2.73 16.39
CA VAL A 88 -2.55 -3.09 16.34
C VAL A 88 -3.13 -3.28 17.74
N THR A 89 -2.40 -3.96 18.65
CA THR A 89 -2.89 -4.15 20.03
C THR A 89 -3.06 -2.84 20.78
N VAL A 90 -2.11 -1.92 20.66
CA VAL A 90 -2.20 -0.58 21.25
C VAL A 90 -3.35 0.19 20.60
N LEU A 91 -3.43 0.20 19.28
CA LEU A 91 -4.44 0.96 18.54
C LEU A 91 -5.87 0.47 18.83
N ALA A 92 -6.06 -0.84 19.02
CA ALA A 92 -7.34 -1.44 19.38
C ALA A 92 -7.88 -0.98 20.75
N SER A 93 -7.00 -0.45 21.62
CA SER A 93 -7.36 0.07 22.94
C SER A 93 -7.69 1.58 22.97
N VAL A 94 -7.56 2.27 21.83
CA VAL A 94 -7.71 3.73 21.72
C VAL A 94 -9.00 4.08 20.98
N ASP A 95 -9.70 5.11 21.44
CA ASP A 95 -10.93 5.61 20.80
C ASP A 95 -10.70 6.04 19.34
N GLY A 96 -11.49 5.46 18.44
CA GLY A 96 -11.41 5.72 17.00
C GLY A 96 -11.62 7.20 16.62
N ASP A 97 -12.41 7.94 17.39
CA ASP A 97 -12.70 9.35 17.09
C ASP A 97 -11.51 10.28 17.36
N ARG A 98 -10.58 9.89 18.24
CA ARG A 98 -9.30 10.59 18.43
C ARG A 98 -8.28 10.20 17.36
N LEU A 99 -8.35 8.97 16.87
CA LEU A 99 -7.44 8.44 15.86
C LEU A 99 -7.71 8.96 14.44
N LYS A 100 -8.99 9.08 14.07
CA LYS A 100 -9.41 9.57 12.74
C LYS A 100 -8.71 10.87 12.31
N PRO A 101 -8.73 11.97 13.09
CA PRO A 101 -8.09 13.21 12.67
C PRO A 101 -6.56 13.07 12.58
N LEU A 102 -5.93 12.35 13.52
CA LEU A 102 -4.48 12.13 13.53
C LEU A 102 -4.01 11.38 12.27
N LEU A 103 -4.70 10.29 11.91
CA LEU A 103 -4.42 9.50 10.72
C LEU A 103 -4.66 10.31 9.44
N SER A 104 -5.72 11.12 9.41
CA SER A 104 -6.04 11.97 8.26
C SER A 104 -4.94 13.01 8.01
N VAL A 105 -4.44 13.66 9.07
CA VAL A 105 -3.32 14.60 8.97
C VAL A 105 -2.04 13.90 8.50
N LEU A 106 -1.74 12.72 9.05
CA LEU A 106 -0.58 11.93 8.63
C LEU A 106 -0.65 11.58 7.13
N LEU A 107 -1.81 11.09 6.67
CA LEU A 107 -2.03 10.76 5.25
C LEU A 107 -1.93 12.00 4.36
N LEU A 108 -2.47 13.14 4.80
CA LEU A 108 -2.38 14.40 4.09
C LEU A 108 -0.92 14.87 3.94
N VAL A 109 -0.14 14.80 5.01
CA VAL A 109 1.29 15.14 4.99
C VAL A 109 2.05 14.23 4.04
N MET A 110 1.77 12.93 4.05
CA MET A 110 2.40 11.98 3.12
C MET A 110 2.03 12.26 1.67
N ALA A 111 0.77 12.52 1.38
CA ALA A 111 0.31 12.90 0.05
C ALA A 111 0.99 14.19 -0.44
N ALA A 112 1.01 15.23 0.39
CA ALA A 112 1.69 16.49 0.08
C ALA A 112 3.19 16.30 -0.16
N ARG A 113 3.87 15.50 0.67
CA ARG A 113 5.30 15.22 0.52
C ARG A 113 5.61 14.46 -0.78
N ILE A 114 4.77 13.49 -1.16
CA ILE A 114 4.90 12.78 -2.43
C ILE A 114 4.73 13.77 -3.59
N LEU A 115 3.68 14.60 -3.57
CA LEU A 115 3.43 15.62 -4.60
C LEU A 115 4.64 16.54 -4.77
N LEU A 116 5.13 17.11 -3.67
CA LEU A 116 6.27 18.02 -3.65
C LEU A 116 7.58 17.36 -4.13
N ARG A 117 7.78 16.07 -3.83
CA ARG A 117 8.95 15.32 -4.29
C ARG A 117 8.96 15.20 -5.81
N PHE A 118 7.81 14.93 -6.42
CA PHE A 118 7.68 14.76 -7.88
C PHE A 118 7.50 16.08 -8.64
N SER A 119 7.12 17.18 -7.98
CA SER A 119 7.10 18.52 -8.58
C SER A 119 8.49 19.14 -8.80
N ARG A 120 9.57 18.53 -8.29
CA ARG A 120 10.94 19.05 -8.47
C ARG A 120 11.56 18.48 -9.75
N PRO A 121 12.27 19.29 -10.56
CA PRO A 121 12.98 18.79 -11.74
C PRO A 121 14.00 17.72 -11.35
N LEU A 122 14.12 16.65 -12.16
CA LEU A 122 15.19 15.67 -11.96
C LEU A 122 16.55 16.38 -12.08
N PRO A 123 17.52 16.08 -11.18
CA PRO A 123 18.87 16.59 -11.34
C PRO A 123 19.45 16.13 -12.69
N PRO A 124 20.23 16.98 -13.38
CA PRO A 124 20.78 16.65 -14.69
C PRO A 124 21.59 15.35 -14.59
N THR A 125 21.30 14.40 -15.47
CA THR A 125 22.06 13.16 -15.61
C THR A 125 23.51 13.51 -15.93
N ILE A 126 24.45 13.13 -15.06
CA ILE A 126 25.88 13.24 -15.35
C ILE A 126 26.18 12.22 -16.45
N ASP A 127 26.51 12.70 -17.64
CA ASP A 127 26.92 11.86 -18.76
C ASP A 127 28.28 11.23 -18.43
N HIS A 128 28.32 9.90 -18.27
CA HIS A 128 29.54 9.14 -17.99
C HIS A 128 30.34 8.82 -19.27
N ARG A 129 30.26 9.68 -20.28
CA ARG A 129 31.10 9.61 -21.49
C ARG A 129 32.39 10.40 -21.29
N LEU A 130 33.31 9.88 -20.49
CA LEU A 130 34.76 10.15 -20.56
C LEU A 130 35.54 8.92 -20.08
#